data_AF-A0A7R9LW38-F1
#
_entry.id   AF-A0A7R9LW38-F1
#
_cell.length_a   1.000
_cell.length_b   1.000
_cell.length_c   1.000
_cell.angle_alpha   90.00
_cell.angle_beta   90.00
_cell.angle_gamma   90.00
#
_symmetry.space_group_name_H-M   'P 1'
#
loop_
_entity.id
_entity.type
_entity.pdbx_description
1 polymer ?
#
loop_
_entity_poly.entity_id
_entity_poly.type
_entity_poly.pdbx_seq_one_letter_code
_entity_poly.pdbx_strand_id
1 'polypeptide(L)'
;MSCFHLIRSHNQCLVKNSLQLCLQQVLAANAVRSGLPSIALNCLQRRDMAARRGKRIAAAREKQKQSRIKKEEARNAPPKVWTPTKLKIDKSALNVGPRRFTDEHLKDLDSLMDDVYITKLYKQKAYSLVEALDMHRETHHKTILN
;
A
#
# COMPACT_ATOMS: atom_id res chain seq x y z
N MET A 1 -14.53 25.00 -31.50
CA MET A 1 -14.32 24.58 -30.09
C MET A 1 -12.87 24.78 -29.62
N SER A 2 -12.27 25.97 -29.79
CA SER A 2 -10.84 26.20 -29.51
C SER A 2 -10.52 27.04 -28.26
N CYS A 3 -11.45 27.85 -27.74
CA CYS A 3 -11.16 28.73 -26.61
C CYS A 3 -11.06 28.03 -25.24
N PHE A 4 -11.90 27.01 -24.98
CA PHE A 4 -11.95 26.37 -23.66
C PHE A 4 -10.69 25.55 -23.31
N HIS A 5 -10.03 24.95 -24.30
CA HIS A 5 -8.78 24.22 -24.08
C HIS A 5 -7.61 25.16 -23.79
N LEU A 6 -7.59 26.33 -24.42
CA LEU A 6 -6.52 27.31 -24.23
C LEU A 6 -6.60 27.93 -22.83
N ILE A 7 -7.79 28.30 -22.36
CA ILE A 7 -8.03 28.84 -21.00
C ILE A 7 -7.67 27.82 -19.92
N ARG A 8 -8.01 26.53 -20.12
CA ARG A 8 -7.68 25.47 -19.16
C ARG A 8 -6.18 25.18 -19.08
N SER A 9 -5.48 25.23 -20.22
CA SER A 9 -4.02 25.10 -20.28
C SER A 9 -3.33 26.27 -19.58
N HIS A 10 -3.77 27.50 -19.82
CA HIS A 10 -3.21 28.71 -19.22
C HIS A 10 -3.42 28.73 -17.70
N ASN A 11 -4.61 28.39 -17.21
CA ASN A 11 -4.91 28.30 -15.78
C ASN A 11 -4.14 27.17 -15.08
N GLN A 12 -3.95 26.01 -15.73
CA GLN A 12 -3.08 24.96 -15.17
C GLN A 12 -1.60 25.36 -15.12
N CYS A 13 -1.14 26.21 -16.03
CA CYS A 13 0.23 26.71 -16.03
C CYS A 13 0.46 27.73 -14.90
N LEU A 14 -0.50 28.63 -14.69
CA LEU A 14 -0.47 29.63 -13.60
C LEU A 14 -0.51 29.00 -12.21
N VAL A 15 -1.32 27.95 -12.02
CA VAL A 15 -1.38 27.20 -10.74
C VAL A 15 -0.09 26.43 -10.48
N LYS A 16 0.56 25.88 -11.52
CA LYS A 16 1.85 25.19 -11.37
C LYS A 16 2.98 26.16 -11.03
N ASN A 17 3.00 27.33 -11.65
CA ASN A 17 4.02 28.36 -11.39
C ASN A 17 3.86 28.97 -9.98
N SER A 18 2.63 29.22 -9.52
CA SER A 18 2.37 29.73 -8.17
C SER A 18 2.71 28.71 -7.07
N LEU A 19 2.41 27.43 -7.27
CA LEU A 19 2.82 26.36 -6.34
C LEU A 19 4.34 26.19 -6.32
N GLN A 20 5.00 26.31 -7.48
CA GLN A 20 6.46 26.24 -7.56
C GLN A 20 7.14 27.43 -6.85
N LEU A 21 6.62 28.65 -7.02
CA LEU A 21 7.10 29.84 -6.31
C LEU A 21 6.87 29.76 -4.80
N CYS A 22 5.72 29.22 -4.36
CA CYS A 22 5.41 29.00 -2.96
C CYS A 22 6.35 27.97 -2.31
N LEU A 23 6.61 26.84 -3.00
CA LEU A 23 7.57 25.84 -2.55
C LEU A 23 8.99 26.42 -2.45
N GLN A 24 9.35 27.30 -3.37
CA GLN A 24 10.66 27.96 -3.41
C GLN A 24 10.83 28.97 -2.26
N GLN A 25 9.76 29.69 -1.88
CA GLN A 25 9.75 30.58 -0.71
C GLN A 25 9.84 29.81 0.62
N VAL A 26 9.11 28.70 0.76
CA VAL A 26 9.15 27.86 1.98
C VAL A 26 10.52 27.19 2.15
N LEU A 27 11.14 26.75 1.05
CA LEU A 27 12.48 26.16 1.10
C LEU A 27 13.58 27.20 1.37
N ALA A 28 13.46 28.42 0.84
CA ALA A 28 14.39 29.52 1.13
C ALA A 28 14.34 29.94 2.61
N ALA A 29 13.14 30.00 3.21
CA ALA A 29 12.97 30.30 4.63
C ALA A 29 13.59 29.24 5.56
N ASN A 30 13.55 27.96 5.16
CA ASN A 30 14.17 26.86 5.91
C ASN A 30 15.69 26.75 5.72
N ALA A 31 16.23 27.23 4.58
CA ALA A 31 17.67 27.29 4.34
C ALA A 31 18.37 28.33 5.23
N VAL A 32 17.73 29.49 5.48
CA VAL A 32 18.21 30.50 6.43
C VAL A 32 18.32 29.93 7.85
N ARG A 33 17.46 28.97 8.22
CA ARG A 33 17.44 28.34 9.54
C ARG A 33 18.47 27.20 9.70
N SER A 34 19.00 26.66 8.60
CA SER A 34 19.90 25.48 8.60
C SER A 34 21.33 25.78 8.13
N GLY A 35 21.62 27.04 7.73
CA GLY A 35 22.97 27.46 7.35
C GLY A 35 23.53 26.77 6.09
N LEU A 36 22.72 26.01 5.35
CA LEU A 36 23.16 25.29 4.16
C LEU A 36 23.02 26.18 2.91
N PRO A 37 24.06 26.29 2.06
CA PRO A 37 23.97 27.08 0.84
C PRO A 37 22.93 26.47 -0.12
N SER A 38 21.97 27.29 -0.52
CA SER A 38 20.83 26.97 -1.41
C SER A 38 21.20 26.18 -2.68
N ILE A 39 22.44 26.32 -3.14
CA ILE A 39 22.98 25.67 -4.34
C ILE A 39 23.08 24.13 -4.16
N ALA A 40 23.38 23.64 -2.94
CA ALA A 40 23.58 22.22 -2.67
C ALA A 40 22.27 21.39 -2.63
N LEU A 41 21.15 22.01 -2.24
CA LEU A 41 19.84 21.35 -2.24
C LEU A 41 19.29 21.14 -3.66
N ASN A 42 19.53 22.11 -4.55
CA ASN A 42 19.04 22.06 -5.93
C ASN A 42 19.72 20.97 -6.79
N CYS A 43 20.99 20.64 -6.51
CA CYS A 43 21.70 19.61 -7.26
C CYS A 43 21.36 18.18 -6.80
N LEU A 44 21.02 17.98 -5.53
CA LEU A 44 20.55 16.69 -5.01
C LEU A 44 19.14 16.35 -5.52
N GLN A 45 18.21 17.31 -5.55
CA GLN A 45 16.84 17.08 -6.06
C GLN A 45 16.78 16.76 -7.57
N ARG A 46 17.76 17.22 -8.37
CA ARG A 46 17.77 16.98 -9.83
C ARG A 46 18.18 15.56 -10.22
N ARG A 47 19.05 14.90 -9.46
CA ARG A 47 19.61 13.57 -9.84
C ARG A 47 18.55 12.46 -9.80
N ASP A 48 17.68 12.47 -8.79
CA ASP A 48 16.65 11.41 -8.62
C ASP A 48 15.44 11.56 -9.54
N MET A 49 15.21 12.77 -10.06
CA MET A 49 14.07 13.05 -10.93
C MET A 49 14.26 12.47 -12.35
N ALA A 50 15.50 12.37 -12.83
CA ALA A 50 15.80 11.78 -14.14
C ALA A 50 15.50 10.27 -14.17
N ALA A 51 15.97 9.52 -13.16
CA ALA A 51 15.72 8.08 -13.04
C ALA A 51 14.23 7.74 -12.84
N ARG A 52 13.49 8.60 -12.12
CA ARG A 52 12.04 8.43 -11.89
C ARG A 52 11.21 8.74 -13.13
N ARG A 53 11.66 9.66 -14.00
CA ARG A 53 10.95 10.02 -15.24
C ARG A 53 10.84 8.84 -16.21
N GLY A 54 11.93 8.08 -16.39
CA GLY A 54 11.92 6.88 -17.24
C GLY A 54 10.93 5.81 -16.77
N LYS A 55 10.93 5.49 -15.47
CA LYS A 55 9.99 4.53 -14.88
C LYS A 55 8.53 4.98 -15.00
N ARG A 56 8.24 6.28 -14.82
CA ARG A 56 6.89 6.84 -15.01
C ARG A 56 6.42 6.70 -16.46
N ILE A 57 7.30 6.95 -17.43
CA ILE A 57 6.98 6.79 -18.86
C ILE A 57 6.74 5.32 -19.19
N ALA A 58 7.56 4.40 -18.69
CA ALA A 58 7.38 2.97 -18.88
C ALA A 58 6.03 2.48 -18.31
N ALA A 59 5.68 2.89 -17.09
CA ALA A 59 4.40 2.56 -16.47
C ALA A 59 3.20 3.14 -17.25
N ALA A 60 3.31 4.37 -17.78
CA ALA A 60 2.26 4.96 -18.60
C ALA A 60 2.04 4.20 -19.92
N ARG A 61 3.14 3.75 -20.57
CA ARG A 61 3.07 2.92 -21.78
C ARG A 61 2.42 1.56 -21.51
N GLU A 62 2.79 0.92 -20.41
CA GLU A 62 2.21 -0.38 -20.03
C GLU A 62 0.71 -0.26 -19.75
N LYS A 63 0.31 0.79 -19.02
CA LYS A 63 -1.11 1.08 -18.78
C LYS A 63 -1.88 1.32 -20.09
N GLN A 64 -1.27 2.02 -21.06
CA GLN A 64 -1.88 2.23 -22.36
C GLN A 64 -2.02 0.92 -23.14
N LYS A 65 -0.99 0.05 -23.12
CA LYS A 65 -1.02 -1.28 -23.74
C LYS A 65 -2.15 -2.14 -23.15
N GLN A 66 -2.22 -2.24 -21.83
CA GLN A 66 -3.27 -2.98 -21.13
C GLN A 66 -4.67 -2.44 -21.45
N SER A 67 -4.83 -1.13 -21.58
CA SER A 67 -6.12 -0.53 -21.94
C SER A 67 -6.56 -0.88 -23.37
N ARG A 68 -5.61 -1.06 -24.30
CA ARG A 68 -5.90 -1.48 -25.67
C ARG A 68 -6.32 -2.95 -25.70
N ILE A 69 -5.59 -3.81 -25.01
CA ILE A 69 -5.90 -5.24 -24.87
C ILE A 69 -7.31 -5.42 -24.29
N LYS A 70 -7.62 -4.74 -23.19
CA LYS A 70 -8.96 -4.81 -22.56
C LYS A 70 -10.09 -4.36 -23.49
N LYS A 71 -9.84 -3.37 -24.35
CA LYS A 71 -10.83 -2.90 -25.34
C LYS A 71 -11.04 -3.93 -26.45
N GLU A 72 -9.97 -4.58 -26.90
CA GLU A 72 -10.03 -5.62 -27.92
C GLU A 72 -10.70 -6.89 -27.39
N GLU A 73 -10.38 -7.31 -26.17
CA GLU A 73 -11.06 -8.39 -25.45
C GLU A 73 -12.55 -8.08 -25.27
N ALA A 74 -12.91 -6.84 -24.89
CA ALA A 74 -14.31 -6.45 -24.76
C ALA A 74 -15.06 -6.41 -26.11
N ARG A 75 -14.37 -6.10 -27.22
CA ARG A 75 -14.95 -6.14 -28.57
C ARG A 75 -15.17 -7.56 -29.05
N ASN A 76 -14.25 -8.47 -28.73
CA ASN A 76 -14.29 -9.87 -29.14
C ASN A 76 -15.07 -10.76 -28.16
N ALA A 77 -15.49 -10.23 -27.01
CA ALA A 77 -16.27 -10.96 -26.03
C ALA A 77 -17.66 -11.30 -26.58
N PRO A 78 -18.18 -12.52 -26.35
CA PRO A 78 -19.56 -12.85 -26.68
C PRO A 78 -20.51 -11.89 -25.96
N PRO A 79 -21.70 -11.60 -26.53
CA PRO A 79 -22.68 -10.73 -25.90
C PRO A 79 -22.94 -11.20 -24.48
N LYS A 80 -22.84 -10.27 -23.53
CA LYS A 80 -22.89 -10.56 -22.10
C LYS A 80 -24.25 -11.19 -21.78
N VAL A 81 -24.27 -12.51 -21.61
CA VAL A 81 -25.46 -13.23 -21.14
C VAL A 81 -25.84 -12.62 -19.82
N TRP A 82 -27.07 -12.13 -19.73
CA TRP A 82 -27.58 -11.53 -18.52
C TRP A 82 -27.51 -12.57 -17.39
N THR A 83 -26.60 -12.33 -16.45
CA THR A 83 -26.48 -13.12 -15.24
C THR A 83 -27.25 -12.37 -14.16
N PRO A 84 -28.23 -13.00 -13.50
CA PRO A 84 -28.98 -12.35 -12.43
C PRO A 84 -28.01 -11.90 -11.34
N THR A 85 -28.03 -10.60 -11.02
CA THR A 85 -27.12 -9.91 -10.08
C THR A 85 -27.11 -10.53 -8.68
N LYS A 86 -28.09 -11.36 -8.37
CA LYS A 86 -28.26 -12.03 -7.07
C LYS A 86 -28.79 -13.43 -7.31
N LEU A 87 -27.92 -14.35 -7.72
CA LEU A 87 -28.13 -15.73 -7.30
C LEU A 87 -28.09 -15.71 -5.77
N LYS A 88 -29.26 -15.82 -5.13
CA LYS A 88 -29.34 -16.07 -3.70
C LYS A 88 -28.84 -17.50 -3.52
N ILE A 89 -27.53 -17.64 -3.44
CA ILE A 89 -26.93 -18.92 -3.06
C ILE A 89 -27.19 -19.02 -1.56
N ASP A 90 -27.95 -20.04 -1.17
CA ASP A 90 -28.17 -20.36 0.23
C ASP A 90 -26.81 -20.67 0.85
N LYS A 91 -26.31 -19.72 1.64
CA LYS A 91 -24.99 -19.81 2.30
C LYS A 91 -24.91 -20.96 3.29
N SER A 92 -26.05 -21.55 3.67
CA SER A 92 -26.17 -22.78 4.45
C SER A 92 -25.90 -24.04 3.64
N ALA A 93 -26.17 -24.04 2.32
CA ALA A 93 -25.85 -25.15 1.42
C ALA A 93 -24.38 -25.13 0.98
N LEU A 94 -23.77 -23.95 1.01
CA LEU A 94 -22.32 -23.80 0.94
C LEU A 94 -21.74 -24.22 2.30
N ASN A 95 -21.08 -25.37 2.36
CA ASN A 95 -20.24 -25.80 3.49
C ASN A 95 -18.99 -24.90 3.67
N VAL A 96 -19.13 -23.60 3.42
CA VAL A 96 -18.11 -22.59 3.64
C VAL A 96 -18.34 -22.08 5.05
N GLY A 97 -17.68 -22.76 6.01
CA GLY A 97 -17.57 -22.27 7.37
C GLY A 97 -17.02 -20.84 7.40
N PRO A 98 -17.17 -20.11 8.52
CA PRO A 98 -16.58 -18.79 8.65
C PRO A 98 -15.09 -18.86 8.27
N ARG A 99 -14.66 -17.97 7.38
CA ARG A 99 -13.26 -17.79 6.95
C ARG A 99 -12.36 -17.26 8.08
N ARG A 100 -12.56 -17.74 9.30
CA ARG A 100 -11.60 -17.56 10.38
C ARG A 100 -10.48 -18.57 10.14
N PHE A 101 -9.26 -18.20 10.49
CA PHE A 101 -8.10 -19.07 10.42
C PHE A 101 -8.38 -20.33 11.23
N THR A 102 -8.74 -21.42 10.55
CA THR A 102 -8.85 -22.72 11.18
C THR A 102 -7.46 -23.31 11.23
N ASP A 103 -6.88 -23.35 12.43
CA ASP A 103 -5.55 -23.88 12.69
C ASP A 103 -5.52 -25.43 12.69
N GLU A 104 -6.51 -26.07 12.07
CA GLU A 104 -6.66 -27.53 11.98
C GLU A 104 -5.48 -28.22 11.28
N HIS A 105 -4.80 -27.51 10.37
CA HIS A 105 -3.63 -28.01 9.66
C HIS A 105 -2.32 -27.92 10.46
N LEU A 106 -2.32 -27.19 11.58
CA LEU A 106 -1.15 -26.98 12.43
C LEU A 106 -1.08 -28.08 13.50
N LYS A 107 0.15 -28.49 13.84
CA LYS A 107 0.37 -29.49 14.90
C LYS A 107 0.29 -28.85 16.28
N ASP A 108 -0.13 -29.62 17.28
CA ASP A 108 -0.15 -29.14 18.66
C ASP A 108 1.27 -29.01 19.21
N LEU A 109 1.50 -27.96 20.00
CA LEU A 109 2.84 -27.66 20.52
C LEU A 109 3.30 -28.71 21.55
N ASP A 110 2.37 -29.34 22.25
CA ASP A 110 2.64 -30.39 23.24
C ASP A 110 3.17 -31.69 22.61
N SER A 111 3.04 -31.85 21.28
CA SER A 111 3.56 -33.01 20.55
C SER A 111 5.05 -32.89 20.18
N LEU A 112 5.67 -31.73 20.44
CA LEU A 112 7.04 -31.44 20.06
C LEU A 112 8.03 -32.05 21.06
N MET A 113 8.92 -32.91 20.57
CA MET A 113 10.00 -33.52 21.38
C MET A 113 11.30 -32.71 21.33
N ASP A 114 11.47 -31.87 20.31
CA ASP A 114 12.70 -31.10 20.09
C ASP A 114 12.64 -29.74 20.78
N ASP A 115 13.80 -29.25 21.23
CA ASP A 115 13.93 -27.92 21.86
C ASP A 115 13.74 -26.76 20.88
N VAL A 116 13.81 -27.04 19.56
CA VAL A 116 13.76 -26.03 18.50
C VAL A 116 12.73 -26.44 17.45
N TYR A 117 11.83 -25.50 17.13
CA TYR A 117 10.79 -25.72 16.14
C TYR A 117 10.50 -24.50 15.29
N ILE A 118 9.86 -24.74 14.14
CA ILE A 118 9.44 -23.69 13.22
C ILE A 118 8.04 -23.23 13.60
N THR A 119 7.92 -22.00 14.08
CA THR A 119 6.65 -21.41 14.58
C THR A 119 5.48 -21.44 13.60
N LYS A 120 5.73 -21.50 12.28
CA LYS A 120 4.68 -21.55 11.25
C LYS A 120 3.97 -22.89 11.13
N LEU A 121 4.53 -23.97 11.69
CA LEU A 121 4.03 -25.35 11.52
C LEU A 121 3.23 -25.84 12.73
N TYR A 122 3.28 -25.10 13.83
CA TYR A 122 2.69 -25.49 15.10
C TYR A 122 1.70 -24.42 15.56
N LYS A 123 0.69 -24.85 16.32
CA LYS A 123 -0.26 -23.95 16.97
C LYS A 123 0.46 -23.12 18.02
N GLN A 124 0.03 -21.88 18.18
CA GLN A 124 0.51 -21.04 19.27
C GLN A 124 0.04 -21.61 20.61
N LYS A 125 0.90 -21.52 21.64
CA LYS A 125 0.51 -21.89 23.00
C LYS A 125 -0.59 -20.94 23.48
N ALA A 126 -1.73 -21.50 23.88
CA ALA A 126 -2.77 -20.74 24.52
C ALA A 126 -2.41 -20.54 26.00
N TYR A 127 -2.22 -19.29 26.41
CA TYR A 127 -2.01 -18.93 27.81
C TYR A 127 -3.34 -18.60 28.48
N SER A 128 -3.49 -18.98 29.74
CA SER A 128 -4.60 -18.51 30.55
C SER A 128 -4.47 -17.00 30.81
N LEU A 129 -5.59 -16.35 31.17
CA LEU A 129 -5.58 -14.92 31.47
C LEU A 129 -4.61 -14.58 32.62
N VAL A 130 -4.54 -15.46 33.63
CA VAL A 130 -3.66 -15.26 34.79
C VAL A 130 -2.20 -15.30 34.35
N GLU A 131 -1.79 -16.33 33.61
CA GLU A 131 -0.41 -16.45 33.10
C GLU A 131 -0.04 -15.27 32.19
N ALA A 132 -0.95 -14.83 31.34
CA ALA A 132 -0.71 -13.68 30.47
C ALA A 132 -0.46 -12.38 31.27
N LEU A 133 -1.21 -12.20 32.37
CA LEU A 133 -1.03 -11.03 33.25
C LEU A 133 0.28 -11.10 34.03
N ASP A 134 0.68 -12.28 34.51
CA ASP A 134 1.93 -12.44 35.24
C ASP A 134 3.14 -12.22 34.32
N MET A 135 3.14 -12.78 33.12
CA MET A 135 4.16 -12.50 32.10
C MET A 135 4.22 -11.00 31.75
N HIS A 136 3.07 -10.33 31.67
CA HIS A 136 3.03 -8.89 31.42
C HIS A 136 3.64 -8.08 32.57
N ARG A 137 3.34 -8.47 33.82
CA ARG A 137 3.91 -7.83 35.02
C ARG A 137 5.40 -8.04 35.11
N GLU A 138 5.91 -9.23 34.76
CA GLU A 138 7.34 -9.53 34.74
C GLU A 138 8.09 -8.70 33.70
N THR A 139 7.53 -8.57 32.49
CA THR A 139 8.20 -7.88 31.37
C THR A 139 8.10 -6.35 31.43
N HIS A 140 7.02 -5.83 32.00
CA HIS A 140 6.72 -4.40 32.06
C HIS A 140 6.64 -3.87 33.49
N HIS A 141 7.31 -4.55 34.44
CA HIS A 141 7.34 -4.09 35.82
C HIS A 141 7.94 -2.69 35.90
N LYS A 142 7.32 -1.79 36.69
CA LYS A 142 7.75 -0.39 36.82
C LYS A 142 9.19 -0.19 37.29
N THR A 143 9.79 -1.21 37.90
CA THR A 143 11.17 -1.19 38.40
C THR A 143 12.18 -1.65 37.34
N ILE A 144 11.73 -2.19 36.21
CA ILE A 144 12.58 -2.58 35.10
C ILE A 144 12.68 -1.37 34.17
N LEU A 145 13.86 -0.76 34.12
CA LEU A 145 14.20 0.26 33.14
C LEU A 145 14.35 -0.42 31.78
N ASN A 146 13.35 -0.25 30.91
CA ASN A 146 13.41 -0.59 29.49
C ASN A 146 13.92 0.59 28.67
#